data_AF-A0A8H6XWV7-F1
#
_entry.id   AF-A0A8H6XWV7-F1
#
_cell.length_a   1.000
_cell.length_b   1.000
_cell.length_c   1.000
_cell.angle_alpha   90.00
_cell.angle_beta   90.00
_cell.angle_gamma   90.00
#
_symmetry.space_group_name_H-M   'P 1'
#
loop_
_entity.id
_entity.type
_entity.pdbx_description
1 polymer ?
#
loop_
_entity_poly.entity_id
_entity_poly.type
_entity_poly.pdbx_seq_one_letter_code
_entity_poly.pdbx_strand_id
1 'polypeptide(L)'
;MSLADSPFLNRLHTNYVPSDSEILEIRSLLVDPANELARIDAQIEGMEIALAQLKEQRALLKAPIDVHRALVSPMRRIPQDVLLEIFFACLPTEHNALIDPGEAPLVLGRICRHWREVAYTTPMLWSSIHIPSLDYLQTPADILSRFEQSIVAWLERSDLCPLSVSFFDQPRYTDLPEGHPLILQLLSVSRRLRHLELAGNGQFFDPLLRLGSEDLPLLRRLGVKSMQTQPNFLNAF
;
A
#
# COMPACT_ATOMS: atom_id res chain seq x y z
N MET A 1 11.89 -44.14 16.06
CA MET A 1 12.80 -44.21 17.22
C MET A 1 13.02 -42.79 17.70
N SER A 2 12.69 -42.46 18.95
CA SER A 2 13.04 -41.14 19.49
C SER A 2 14.57 -41.07 19.63
N LEU A 3 15.17 -39.90 19.46
CA LEU A 3 16.60 -39.70 19.77
C LEU A 3 16.94 -40.19 21.18
N ALA A 4 16.00 -40.06 22.12
CA ALA A 4 16.11 -40.51 23.50
C ALA A 4 16.25 -42.04 23.68
N ASP A 5 15.86 -42.84 22.68
CA ASP A 5 15.91 -44.31 22.75
C ASP A 5 17.17 -44.90 22.10
N SER A 6 18.08 -44.05 21.61
CA SER A 6 19.29 -44.50 20.92
C SER A 6 20.35 -45.01 21.92
N PRO A 7 20.94 -46.21 21.71
CA PRO A 7 22.05 -46.69 22.53
C PRO A 7 23.30 -45.79 22.42
N PHE A 8 23.34 -44.91 21.41
CA PHE A 8 24.40 -43.94 21.18
C PHE A 8 24.11 -42.53 21.72
N LEU A 9 23.00 -42.32 22.43
CA LEU A 9 22.53 -41.01 22.89
C LEU A 9 23.63 -40.16 23.56
N ASN A 10 24.39 -40.74 24.49
CA ASN A 10 25.45 -40.04 25.24
C ASN A 10 26.68 -39.66 24.39
N ARG A 11 26.74 -40.12 23.13
CA ARG A 11 27.84 -39.89 22.20
C ARG A 11 27.45 -38.98 21.05
N LEU A 12 26.15 -38.72 20.86
CA LEU A 12 25.65 -37.75 19.90
C LEU A 12 26.17 -36.35 20.26
N HIS A 13 26.50 -35.54 19.25
CA HIS A 13 27.07 -34.18 19.40
C HIS A 13 28.43 -34.12 20.12
N THR A 14 29.21 -35.20 20.10
CA THR A 14 30.59 -35.23 20.60
C THR A 14 31.57 -35.52 19.46
N ASN A 15 32.88 -35.32 19.69
CA ASN A 15 33.94 -35.72 18.75
C ASN A 15 34.29 -37.23 18.86
N TYR A 16 33.40 -38.05 19.43
CA TYR A 16 33.63 -39.49 19.58
C TYR A 16 33.67 -40.19 18.21
N VAL A 17 34.66 -41.06 18.02
CA VAL A 17 34.82 -41.86 16.79
C VAL A 17 34.34 -43.29 17.07
N PRO A 18 33.28 -43.78 16.41
CA PRO A 18 32.79 -45.14 16.57
C PRO A 18 33.78 -46.18 16.04
N SER A 19 33.82 -47.35 16.68
CA SER A 19 34.50 -48.54 16.17
C SER A 19 33.75 -49.18 15.00
N ASP A 20 34.41 -50.05 14.23
CA ASP A 20 33.79 -50.72 13.06
C ASP A 20 32.51 -51.48 13.41
N SER A 21 32.45 -52.13 14.59
CA SER A 21 31.25 -52.81 15.07
C SER A 21 30.11 -51.85 15.38
N GLU A 22 30.42 -50.69 15.97
CA GLU A 22 29.43 -49.66 16.28
C GLU A 22 28.92 -48.99 15.00
N ILE A 23 29.78 -48.83 13.98
CA ILE A 23 29.35 -48.36 12.64
C ILE A 23 28.33 -49.33 12.04
N LEU A 24 28.53 -50.65 12.16
CA LEU A 24 27.57 -51.65 11.66
C LEU A 24 26.24 -51.59 12.43
N GLU A 25 26.30 -51.44 13.75
CA GLU A 25 25.11 -51.32 14.61
C GLU A 25 24.32 -50.04 14.29
N ILE A 26 24.99 -48.89 14.15
CA ILE A 26 24.36 -47.63 13.75
C ILE A 26 23.71 -47.77 12.37
N ARG A 27 24.39 -48.38 11.39
CA ARG A 27 23.82 -48.62 10.07
C ARG A 27 22.56 -49.48 10.15
N SER A 28 22.58 -50.54 10.96
CA SER A 28 21.41 -51.40 11.18
C SER A 28 20.24 -50.65 11.80
N LEU A 29 20.50 -49.79 12.80
CA LEU A 29 19.46 -48.98 13.46
C LEU A 29 18.81 -47.96 12.52
N LEU A 30 19.52 -47.51 11.48
CA LEU A 30 19.04 -46.50 10.53
C LEU A 30 18.22 -47.09 9.37
N VAL A 31 18.23 -48.41 9.16
CA VAL A 31 17.52 -49.04 8.01
C VAL A 31 16.03 -48.73 8.03
N ASP A 32 15.33 -49.04 9.12
CA ASP A 32 13.88 -48.85 9.21
C ASP A 32 13.48 -47.36 9.20
N PRO A 33 14.12 -46.45 9.99
CA PRO A 33 13.83 -45.03 9.90
C PRO A 33 14.10 -44.43 8.51
N ALA A 34 15.15 -44.86 7.81
CA ALA A 34 15.44 -44.38 6.47
C ALA A 34 14.38 -44.85 5.45
N ASN A 35 13.93 -46.10 5.56
CA ASN A 35 12.85 -46.64 4.72
C ASN A 35 11.52 -45.90 4.98
N GLU A 36 11.21 -45.63 6.24
CA GLU A 36 9.99 -44.90 6.61
C GLU A 36 10.05 -43.44 6.16
N LEU A 37 11.20 -42.79 6.29
CA LEU A 37 11.41 -41.43 5.77
C LEU A 37 11.22 -41.39 4.25
N ALA A 38 11.83 -42.33 3.51
CA ALA A 38 11.67 -42.42 2.07
C ALA A 38 10.21 -42.65 1.65
N ARG A 39 9.45 -43.42 2.44
CA ARG A 39 8.01 -43.64 2.22
C ARG A 39 7.21 -42.33 2.41
N ILE A 40 7.51 -41.58 3.47
CA ILE A 40 6.85 -40.29 3.75
C ILE A 40 7.19 -39.27 2.66
N ASP A 41 8.46 -39.17 2.27
CA ASP A 41 8.90 -38.25 1.21
C ASP A 41 8.18 -38.54 -0.12
N ALA A 42 8.04 -39.81 -0.50
CA ALA A 42 7.27 -40.20 -1.68
C ALA A 42 5.77 -39.84 -1.55
N GLN A 43 5.20 -39.92 -0.34
CA GLN A 43 3.82 -39.48 -0.10
C GLN A 43 3.68 -37.95 -0.21
N ILE A 44 4.65 -37.19 0.30
CA ILE A 44 4.69 -35.72 0.17
C ILE A 44 4.75 -35.34 -1.31
N GLU A 45 5.68 -35.92 -2.07
CA GLU A 45 5.81 -35.67 -3.51
C GLU A 45 4.51 -35.97 -4.25
N GLY A 46 3.89 -37.12 -3.97
CA GLY A 46 2.60 -37.49 -4.56
C GLY A 46 1.47 -36.50 -4.22
N MET A 47 1.40 -36.03 -2.98
CA MET A 47 0.41 -35.05 -2.55
C MET A 47 0.65 -33.66 -3.14
N GLU A 48 1.91 -33.25 -3.32
CA GLU A 48 2.27 -31.99 -3.97
C GLU A 48 1.87 -31.98 -5.45
N ILE A 49 2.10 -33.10 -6.16
CA ILE A 49 1.64 -33.28 -7.53
C ILE A 49 0.11 -33.21 -7.60
N ALA A 50 -0.59 -33.94 -6.73
CA ALA A 50 -2.05 -33.91 -6.69
C ALA A 50 -2.59 -32.51 -6.36
N LEU A 51 -1.94 -31.78 -5.44
CA LEU A 51 -2.30 -30.41 -5.09
C LEU A 51 -2.11 -29.46 -6.28
N ALA A 52 -1.01 -29.60 -7.04
CA ALA A 52 -0.76 -28.81 -8.24
C ALA A 52 -1.86 -29.04 -9.29
N GLN A 53 -2.22 -30.29 -9.55
CA GLN A 53 -3.30 -30.66 -10.48
C GLN A 53 -4.66 -30.09 -10.03
N LEU A 54 -5.00 -30.21 -8.75
CA LEU A 54 -6.25 -29.66 -8.21
C LEU A 54 -6.29 -28.12 -8.28
N LYS A 55 -5.14 -27.45 -8.07
CA LYS A 55 -5.05 -25.99 -8.23
C LYS A 55 -5.29 -25.56 -9.68
N GLU A 56 -4.76 -26.30 -10.65
CA GLU A 56 -4.99 -26.06 -12.07
C GLU A 56 -6.46 -26.28 -12.45
N GLN A 57 -7.04 -27.41 -12.06
CA GLN A 57 -8.47 -27.69 -12.27
C GLN A 57 -9.36 -26.62 -11.63
N ARG A 58 -9.03 -26.20 -10.40
CA ARG A 58 -9.72 -25.10 -9.73
C ARG A 58 -9.61 -23.81 -10.54
N ALA A 59 -8.44 -23.47 -11.08
CA ALA A 59 -8.27 -22.26 -11.88
C ALA A 59 -9.11 -22.30 -13.17
N LEU A 60 -9.11 -23.45 -13.86
CA LEU A 60 -9.91 -23.69 -15.07
C LEU A 60 -11.41 -23.51 -14.84
N LEU A 61 -11.93 -23.96 -13.70
CA LEU A 61 -13.34 -23.81 -13.34
C LEU A 61 -13.67 -22.45 -12.75
N LYS A 62 -12.77 -21.88 -11.94
CA LYS A 62 -13.00 -20.62 -11.22
C LYS A 62 -13.08 -19.43 -12.19
N ALA A 63 -12.21 -19.36 -13.19
CA ALA A 63 -12.20 -18.26 -14.16
C ALA A 63 -13.57 -18.06 -14.87
N PRO A 64 -14.17 -19.08 -15.52
CA PRO A 64 -15.48 -18.91 -16.16
C PRO A 64 -16.59 -18.63 -15.14
N ILE A 65 -16.57 -19.27 -13.96
CA ILE A 65 -17.56 -19.00 -12.91
C ILE A 65 -17.53 -17.53 -12.49
N ASP A 66 -16.35 -16.98 -12.23
CA ASP A 66 -16.17 -15.60 -11.78
C ASP A 66 -16.63 -14.61 -12.87
N VAL A 67 -16.35 -14.89 -14.16
CA VAL A 67 -16.84 -14.08 -15.29
C VAL A 67 -18.37 -14.08 -15.38
N HIS A 68 -19.02 -15.24 -15.27
CA HIS A 68 -20.48 -15.34 -15.35
C HIS A 68 -21.16 -14.72 -14.11
N ARG A 69 -20.60 -14.92 -12.92
CA ARG A 69 -21.06 -14.23 -11.69
C ARG A 69 -20.96 -12.72 -11.83
N ALA A 70 -19.86 -12.23 -12.40
CA ALA A 70 -19.72 -10.81 -12.68
C ALA A 70 -20.78 -10.33 -13.69
N LEU A 71 -21.08 -11.11 -14.74
CA LEU A 71 -22.10 -10.81 -15.76
C LEU A 71 -23.50 -10.65 -15.17
N VAL A 72 -23.89 -11.52 -14.24
CA VAL A 72 -25.23 -11.47 -13.62
C VAL A 72 -25.29 -10.58 -12.38
N SER A 73 -24.16 -9.98 -11.99
CA SER A 73 -24.07 -9.12 -10.80
C SER A 73 -25.06 -7.94 -10.89
N PRO A 74 -25.86 -7.69 -9.84
CA PRO A 74 -26.74 -6.52 -9.77
C PRO A 74 -25.99 -5.20 -9.99
N MET A 75 -24.69 -5.15 -9.64
CA MET A 75 -23.83 -3.98 -9.81
C MET A 75 -23.72 -3.50 -11.26
N ARG A 76 -23.98 -4.36 -12.26
CA ARG A 76 -24.02 -3.96 -13.68
C ARG A 76 -25.30 -3.26 -14.11
N ARG A 77 -26.35 -3.31 -13.29
CA ARG A 77 -27.66 -2.72 -13.58
C ARG A 77 -27.93 -1.46 -12.77
N ILE A 78 -27.00 -1.08 -11.89
CA ILE A 78 -27.12 0.15 -11.12
C ILE A 78 -27.01 1.31 -12.12
N PRO A 79 -28.02 2.19 -12.19
CA PRO A 79 -27.94 3.41 -12.98
C PRO A 79 -26.72 4.24 -12.59
N GLN A 80 -26.10 4.91 -13.56
CA GLN A 80 -24.84 5.63 -13.33
C GLN A 80 -24.96 6.73 -12.27
N ASP A 81 -26.10 7.42 -12.22
CA ASP A 81 -26.42 8.42 -11.19
C ASP A 81 -26.43 7.80 -9.78
N VAL A 82 -27.12 6.66 -9.59
CA VAL A 82 -27.12 5.94 -8.31
C VAL A 82 -25.71 5.47 -7.93
N LEU A 83 -24.93 5.01 -8.91
CA LEU A 83 -23.54 4.60 -8.69
C LEU A 83 -22.67 5.78 -8.23
N LEU A 84 -22.86 6.97 -8.82
CA LEU A 84 -22.16 8.17 -8.42
C LEU A 84 -22.55 8.63 -7.01
N GLU A 85 -23.83 8.56 -6.65
CA GLU A 85 -24.29 8.85 -5.28
C GLU A 85 -23.59 7.95 -4.25
N ILE A 86 -23.45 6.65 -4.56
CA ILE A 86 -22.67 5.72 -3.73
C ILE A 86 -21.21 6.18 -3.64
N PHE A 87 -20.59 6.56 -4.76
CA PHE A 87 -19.18 6.98 -4.77
C PHE A 87 -18.95 8.23 -3.93
N PHE A 88 -19.83 9.24 -4.04
CA PHE A 88 -19.76 10.44 -3.22
C PHE A 88 -19.99 10.14 -1.73
N ALA A 89 -20.90 9.23 -1.40
CA ALA A 89 -21.12 8.79 -0.02
C ALA A 89 -19.93 8.02 0.58
N CYS A 90 -19.05 7.45 -0.25
CA CYS A 90 -17.83 6.79 0.19
C CYS A 90 -16.64 7.75 0.40
N LEU A 91 -16.73 9.01 -0.03
CA LEU A 91 -15.64 9.96 0.14
C LEU A 91 -15.43 10.30 1.63
N PRO A 92 -14.18 10.54 2.06
CA PRO A 92 -13.90 11.08 3.38
C PRO A 92 -14.63 12.40 3.63
N THR A 93 -15.20 12.54 4.83
CA THR A 93 -15.95 13.74 5.24
C THR A 93 -15.20 14.59 6.27
N GLU A 94 -14.30 13.98 7.04
CA GLU A 94 -13.57 14.64 8.14
C GLU A 94 -12.18 15.14 7.69
N HIS A 95 -11.64 14.61 6.60
CA HIS A 95 -10.33 14.95 6.07
C HIS A 95 -10.34 14.97 4.54
N ASN A 96 -9.28 15.53 3.94
CA ASN A 96 -9.08 15.41 2.50
C ASN A 96 -8.62 14.01 2.13
N ALA A 97 -9.04 13.50 0.96
CA ALA A 97 -8.78 12.11 0.57
C ALA A 97 -7.28 11.76 0.50
N LEU A 98 -6.92 10.63 1.08
CA LEU A 98 -5.57 10.11 1.13
C LEU A 98 -5.20 9.42 -0.19
N ILE A 99 -3.90 9.45 -0.53
CA ILE A 99 -3.34 8.60 -1.60
C ILE A 99 -3.14 7.17 -1.05
N ASP A 100 -4.25 6.52 -0.67
CA ASP A 100 -4.29 5.18 -0.09
C ASP A 100 -5.15 4.25 -0.97
N PRO A 101 -4.64 3.10 -1.44
CA PRO A 101 -5.42 2.10 -2.16
C PRO A 101 -6.65 1.53 -1.42
N GLY A 102 -6.75 1.76 -0.10
CA GLY A 102 -7.86 1.38 0.78
C GLY A 102 -8.90 2.47 0.99
N GLU A 103 -8.66 3.72 0.54
CA GLU A 103 -9.59 4.85 0.72
C GLU A 103 -10.20 5.31 -0.61
N ALA A 104 -11.38 5.92 -0.57
CA ALA A 104 -12.00 6.53 -1.75
C ALA A 104 -11.27 7.84 -2.13
N PRO A 105 -11.12 8.14 -3.42
CA PRO A 105 -11.72 7.45 -4.56
C PRO A 105 -10.94 6.22 -5.09
N LEU A 106 -9.71 5.96 -4.63
CA LEU A 106 -8.85 4.89 -5.17
C LEU A 106 -9.43 3.49 -5.00
N VAL A 107 -10.00 3.19 -3.83
CA VAL A 107 -10.61 1.88 -3.53
C VAL A 107 -11.75 1.53 -4.48
N LEU A 108 -12.50 2.54 -4.96
CA LEU A 108 -13.61 2.35 -5.91
C LEU A 108 -13.11 1.78 -7.24
N GLY A 109 -11.92 2.19 -7.68
CA GLY A 109 -11.26 1.67 -8.88
C GLY A 109 -10.77 0.23 -8.77
N ARG A 110 -10.81 -0.39 -7.58
CA ARG A 110 -10.35 -1.77 -7.36
C ARG A 110 -11.48 -2.80 -7.38
N ILE A 111 -12.74 -2.35 -7.36
CA ILE A 111 -13.91 -3.22 -7.24
C ILE A 111 -14.19 -3.96 -8.54
N CYS A 112 -14.38 -3.24 -9.64
CA CYS A 112 -14.53 -3.82 -10.97
C CYS A 112 -14.12 -2.83 -12.06
N ARG A 113 -14.01 -3.31 -13.31
CA ARG A 113 -13.66 -2.47 -14.47
C ARG A 113 -14.63 -1.29 -14.65
N HIS A 114 -15.94 -1.53 -14.56
CA HIS A 114 -16.94 -0.48 -14.73
C HIS A 114 -16.82 0.62 -13.67
N TRP A 115 -16.64 0.25 -12.39
CA TRP A 115 -16.46 1.21 -11.31
C TRP A 115 -15.19 2.04 -11.48
N ARG A 116 -14.10 1.42 -11.95
CA ARG A 116 -12.87 2.12 -12.29
C ARG A 116 -13.07 3.14 -13.38
N GLU A 117 -13.73 2.75 -14.48
CA GLU A 117 -14.02 3.65 -15.59
C GLU A 117 -14.85 4.86 -15.12
N VAL A 118 -15.92 4.63 -14.34
CA VAL A 118 -16.75 5.71 -13.80
C VAL A 118 -15.96 6.59 -12.82
N ALA A 119 -15.24 6.00 -11.87
CA ALA A 119 -14.49 6.76 -10.88
C ALA A 119 -13.40 7.63 -11.54
N TYR A 120 -12.70 7.11 -12.55
CA TYR A 120 -11.58 7.79 -13.19
C TYR A 120 -12.05 8.86 -14.20
N THR A 121 -13.30 8.78 -14.65
CA THR A 121 -13.91 9.77 -15.56
C THR A 121 -14.83 10.76 -14.83
N THR A 122 -14.86 10.73 -13.50
CA THR A 122 -15.66 11.66 -12.68
C THR A 122 -14.76 12.60 -11.89
N PRO A 123 -14.45 13.81 -12.40
CA PRO A 123 -13.44 14.68 -11.81
C PRO A 123 -13.75 15.12 -10.37
N MET A 124 -15.03 15.27 -10.02
CA MET A 124 -15.45 15.68 -8.68
C MET A 124 -14.99 14.72 -7.58
N LEU A 125 -14.83 13.43 -7.86
CA LEU A 125 -14.32 12.45 -6.88
C LEU A 125 -12.86 12.69 -6.49
N TRP A 126 -12.12 13.41 -7.34
CA TRP A 126 -10.70 13.72 -7.16
C TRP A 126 -10.49 15.18 -6.70
N SER A 127 -11.58 15.88 -6.34
CA SER A 127 -11.55 17.30 -5.97
C SER A 127 -10.95 17.60 -4.59
N SER A 128 -10.55 16.57 -3.85
CA SER A 128 -9.91 16.67 -2.55
C SER A 128 -8.68 15.75 -2.50
N ILE A 129 -7.57 16.24 -1.92
CA ILE A 129 -6.36 15.45 -1.73
C ILE A 129 -5.61 15.87 -0.46
N HIS A 130 -5.15 14.89 0.30
CA HIS A 130 -4.15 15.05 1.33
C HIS A 130 -2.80 14.54 0.83
N ILE A 131 -1.79 15.40 0.92
CA ILE A 131 -0.44 15.11 0.47
C ILE A 131 0.42 14.95 1.73
N PRO A 132 0.82 13.71 2.08
CA PRO A 132 1.69 13.50 3.24
C PRO A 132 3.11 13.99 2.94
N SER A 133 3.79 14.44 4.00
CA SER A 133 5.22 14.72 3.91
C SER A 133 6.01 13.41 3.89
N LEU A 134 6.95 13.30 2.95
CA LEU A 134 7.87 12.19 2.82
C LEU A 134 9.26 12.65 3.25
N ASP A 135 10.03 11.75 3.86
CA ASP A 135 11.45 12.00 4.12
C ASP A 135 12.23 11.87 2.81
N TYR A 136 12.41 12.97 2.07
CA TYR A 136 13.13 12.96 0.79
C TYR A 136 14.60 12.53 0.91
N LEU A 137 15.20 12.58 2.10
CA LEU A 137 16.58 12.15 2.33
C LEU A 137 16.69 10.65 2.59
N GLN A 138 15.66 10.04 3.19
CA GLN A 138 15.63 8.61 3.53
C GLN A 138 14.81 7.76 2.55
N THR A 139 13.92 8.39 1.79
CA THR A 139 13.04 7.68 0.87
C THR A 139 13.77 7.37 -0.43
N PRO A 140 13.82 6.10 -0.88
CA PRO A 140 14.35 5.72 -2.18
C PRO A 140 13.76 6.53 -3.34
N ALA A 141 14.59 6.87 -4.32
CA ALA A 141 14.21 7.72 -5.45
C ALA A 141 13.05 7.15 -6.30
N ASP A 142 12.95 5.83 -6.41
CA ASP A 142 11.85 5.17 -7.12
C ASP A 142 10.51 5.31 -6.40
N ILE A 143 10.52 5.30 -5.06
CA ILE A 143 9.34 5.53 -4.24
C ILE A 143 8.90 7.00 -4.35
N LEU A 144 9.85 7.94 -4.26
CA LEU A 144 9.57 9.37 -4.45
C LEU A 144 8.95 9.65 -5.83
N SER A 145 9.53 9.08 -6.90
CA SER A 145 9.00 9.27 -8.25
C SER A 145 7.57 8.72 -8.40
N ARG A 146 7.28 7.54 -7.84
CA ARG A 146 5.90 6.98 -7.84
C ARG A 146 4.92 7.83 -7.05
N PHE A 147 5.37 8.42 -5.95
CA PHE A 147 4.55 9.31 -5.13
C PHE A 147 4.21 10.59 -5.89
N GLU A 148 5.21 11.26 -6.48
CA GLU A 148 5.00 12.44 -7.32
C GLU A 148 4.06 12.16 -8.50
N GLN A 149 4.26 11.04 -9.20
CA GLN A 149 3.37 10.61 -10.28
C GLN A 149 1.93 10.39 -9.81
N SER A 150 1.75 9.90 -8.58
CA SER A 150 0.42 9.67 -8.00
C SER A 150 -0.29 11.01 -7.73
N ILE A 151 0.44 12.03 -7.29
CA ILE A 151 -0.10 13.38 -7.10
C ILE A 151 -0.47 14.01 -8.44
N VAL A 152 0.40 13.93 -9.45
CA VAL A 152 0.11 14.42 -10.81
C VAL A 152 -1.15 13.77 -11.36
N ALA A 153 -1.21 12.43 -11.31
CA ALA A 153 -2.37 11.70 -11.81
C ALA A 153 -3.66 12.07 -11.06
N TRP A 154 -3.58 12.39 -9.77
CA TRP A 154 -4.72 12.87 -8.99
C TRP A 154 -5.19 14.25 -9.46
N LEU A 155 -4.25 15.19 -9.61
CA LEU A 155 -4.53 16.55 -10.06
C LEU A 155 -5.08 16.58 -11.50
N GLU A 156 -4.58 15.71 -12.38
CA GLU A 156 -5.10 15.56 -13.74
C GLU A 156 -6.53 15.01 -13.75
N ARG A 157 -6.84 13.98 -12.94
CA ARG A 157 -8.19 13.40 -12.86
C ARG A 157 -9.22 14.39 -12.33
N SER A 158 -8.80 15.31 -11.47
CA SER A 158 -9.67 16.37 -10.96
C SER A 158 -10.03 17.44 -12.00
N ASP A 159 -9.38 17.43 -13.18
CA ASP A 159 -9.68 18.23 -14.36
C ASP A 159 -9.82 19.74 -14.10
N LEU A 160 -11.03 20.31 -14.17
CA LEU A 160 -11.29 21.73 -13.86
C LEU A 160 -12.02 21.91 -12.53
N CYS A 161 -12.23 20.83 -11.76
CA CYS A 161 -12.92 20.93 -10.49
C CYS A 161 -12.12 21.78 -9.50
N PRO A 162 -12.80 22.61 -8.68
CA PRO A 162 -12.14 23.34 -7.62
C PRO A 162 -11.61 22.38 -6.55
N LEU A 163 -10.38 22.63 -6.09
CA LEU A 163 -9.59 21.69 -5.31
C LEU A 163 -9.54 22.04 -3.81
N SER A 164 -9.65 21.01 -2.99
CA SER A 164 -9.30 21.05 -1.57
C SER A 164 -7.99 20.31 -1.37
N VAL A 165 -6.93 21.03 -1.01
CA VAL A 165 -5.58 20.45 -0.82
C VAL A 165 -5.17 20.64 0.63
N SER A 166 -4.65 19.57 1.24
CA SER A 166 -3.98 19.66 2.53
C SER A 166 -2.59 19.05 2.47
N PHE A 167 -1.64 19.68 3.14
CA PHE A 167 -0.27 19.19 3.27
C PHE A 167 0.19 19.39 4.73
N PHE A 168 0.68 18.31 5.34
CA PHE A 168 1.26 18.34 6.69
C PHE A 168 2.75 17.99 6.61
N ASP A 169 3.61 19.00 6.73
CA ASP A 169 5.05 18.82 6.87
C ASP A 169 5.42 18.46 8.32
N GLN A 170 6.23 17.42 8.51
CA GLN A 170 6.73 17.11 9.85
C GLN A 170 8.01 17.90 10.14
N PRO A 171 8.18 18.40 11.39
CA PRO A 171 9.29 19.30 11.76
C PRO A 171 10.68 18.65 11.75
N ARG A 172 10.82 17.40 11.32
CA ARG A 172 12.13 16.70 11.23
C ARG A 172 12.83 16.91 9.88
N TYR A 173 12.18 17.56 8.92
CA TYR A 173 12.69 17.67 7.56
C TYR A 173 13.38 19.02 7.33
N THR A 174 14.60 18.94 6.81
CA THR A 174 15.41 20.09 6.37
C THR A 174 14.73 20.83 5.23
N ASP A 175 14.92 22.15 5.18
CA ASP A 175 14.38 23.05 4.15
C ASP A 175 14.51 22.44 2.74
N LEU A 176 13.40 21.94 2.19
CA LEU A 176 13.34 21.55 0.79
C LEU A 176 13.56 22.80 -0.06
N PRO A 177 14.40 22.75 -1.11
CA PRO A 177 14.78 23.94 -1.87
C PRO A 177 13.57 24.62 -2.52
N GLU A 178 13.63 25.96 -2.63
CA GLU A 178 12.73 26.73 -3.47
C GLU A 178 12.76 26.14 -4.90
N GLY A 179 11.67 25.52 -5.34
CA GLY A 179 11.60 24.82 -6.63
C GLY A 179 11.35 23.31 -6.55
N HIS A 180 11.04 22.78 -5.36
CA HIS A 180 10.62 21.39 -5.22
C HIS A 180 9.46 21.03 -6.20
N PRO A 181 9.51 19.88 -6.92
CA PRO A 181 8.51 19.51 -7.93
C PRO A 181 7.06 19.59 -7.42
N LEU A 182 6.83 19.19 -6.17
CA LEU A 182 5.53 19.30 -5.53
C LEU A 182 4.99 20.74 -5.46
N ILE A 183 5.83 21.71 -5.09
CA ILE A 183 5.41 23.12 -5.04
C ILE A 183 5.06 23.61 -6.44
N LEU A 184 5.83 23.24 -7.45
CA LEU A 184 5.55 23.58 -8.85
C LEU A 184 4.20 22.98 -9.32
N GLN A 185 3.89 21.75 -8.91
CA GLN A 185 2.59 21.12 -9.19
C GLN A 185 1.43 21.84 -8.49
N LEU A 186 1.61 22.27 -7.24
CA LEU A 186 0.58 23.04 -6.53
C LEU A 186 0.37 24.43 -7.12
N LEU A 187 1.45 25.08 -7.56
CA LEU A 187 1.39 26.37 -8.26
C LEU A 187 0.65 26.25 -9.60
N SER A 188 0.82 25.15 -10.34
CA SER A 188 0.14 24.94 -11.63
C SER A 188 -1.39 24.82 -11.49
N VAL A 189 -1.87 24.39 -10.33
CA VAL A 189 -3.31 24.29 -10.02
C VAL A 189 -3.82 25.41 -9.11
N SER A 190 -3.00 26.43 -8.81
CA SER A 190 -3.32 27.55 -7.91
C SER A 190 -4.70 28.16 -8.18
N ARG A 191 -5.02 28.43 -9.45
CA ARG A 191 -6.29 29.04 -9.86
C ARG A 191 -7.53 28.21 -9.53
N ARG A 192 -7.34 26.91 -9.32
CA ARG A 192 -8.40 25.93 -9.01
C ARG A 192 -8.54 25.70 -7.50
N LEU A 193 -7.58 26.14 -6.68
CA LEU A 193 -7.62 25.92 -5.25
C LEU A 193 -8.82 26.64 -4.63
N ARG A 194 -9.68 25.88 -3.94
CA ARG A 194 -10.83 26.35 -3.16
C ARG A 194 -10.56 26.31 -1.67
N HIS A 195 -9.86 25.28 -1.21
CA HIS A 195 -9.45 25.14 0.17
C HIS A 195 -7.98 24.71 0.19
N LEU A 196 -7.16 25.40 0.97
CA LEU A 196 -5.76 25.09 1.14
C LEU A 196 -5.42 25.03 2.62
N GLU A 197 -4.97 23.88 3.09
CA GLU A 197 -4.50 23.69 4.45
C GLU A 197 -3.03 23.29 4.44
N LEU A 198 -2.20 24.13 5.07
CA LEU A 198 -0.77 23.96 5.16
C LEU A 198 -0.39 23.87 6.63
N ALA A 199 0.47 22.92 6.96
CA ALA A 199 0.97 22.80 8.31
C ALA A 199 2.43 22.37 8.30
N GLY A 200 3.22 22.91 9.22
CA GLY A 200 4.64 22.58 9.37
C GLY A 200 5.55 23.79 9.19
N ASN A 201 6.77 23.60 8.66
CA ASN A 201 7.76 24.66 8.55
C ASN A 201 7.41 25.62 7.39
N GLY A 202 7.24 26.91 7.70
CA GLY A 202 6.66 27.89 6.77
C GLY A 202 7.44 28.09 5.47
N GLN A 203 8.77 27.93 5.51
CA GLN A 203 9.66 28.23 4.37
C GLN A 203 9.34 27.41 3.11
N PHE A 204 8.90 26.16 3.26
CA PHE A 204 8.57 25.31 2.12
C PHE A 204 7.37 25.86 1.31
N PHE A 205 6.43 26.51 1.99
CA PHE A 205 5.21 27.02 1.36
C PHE A 205 5.29 28.49 0.98
N ASP A 206 6.42 29.17 1.24
CA ASP A 206 6.61 30.58 0.92
C ASP A 206 6.17 30.93 -0.52
N PRO A 207 6.50 30.13 -1.57
CA PRO A 207 6.01 30.42 -2.92
C PRO A 207 4.49 30.42 -3.06
N LEU A 208 3.79 29.53 -2.34
CA LEU A 208 2.32 29.47 -2.33
C LEU A 208 1.71 30.62 -1.50
N LEU A 209 2.38 31.02 -0.41
CA LEU A 209 1.95 32.11 0.46
C LEU A 209 2.17 33.49 -0.17
N ARG A 210 3.04 33.61 -1.18
CA ARG A 210 3.26 34.84 -1.97
C ARG A 210 2.22 35.06 -3.06
N LEU A 211 1.37 34.07 -3.37
CA LEU A 211 0.32 34.19 -4.38
C LEU A 211 -0.72 35.26 -3.98
N GLY A 212 -1.13 36.07 -4.96
CA GLY A 212 -2.12 37.12 -4.76
C GLY A 212 -3.56 36.62 -4.94
N SER A 213 -4.52 37.52 -4.74
CA SER A 213 -5.95 37.24 -4.99
C SER A 213 -6.22 36.88 -6.46
N GLU A 214 -5.44 37.43 -7.39
CA GLU A 214 -5.55 37.16 -8.83
C GLU A 214 -5.12 35.73 -9.20
N ASP A 215 -4.19 35.14 -8.43
CA ASP A 215 -3.68 33.78 -8.64
C ASP A 215 -4.57 32.72 -7.97
N LEU A 216 -5.34 33.14 -6.96
CA LEU A 216 -6.18 32.29 -6.12
C LEU A 216 -7.68 32.69 -6.19
N PRO A 217 -8.28 32.85 -7.37
CA PRO A 217 -9.63 33.41 -7.55
C PRO A 217 -10.75 32.55 -6.93
N LEU A 218 -10.51 31.25 -6.71
CA LEU A 218 -11.49 30.33 -6.14
C LEU A 218 -11.28 30.05 -4.65
N LEU A 219 -10.21 30.58 -4.05
CA LEU A 219 -9.81 30.26 -2.69
C LEU A 219 -10.81 30.84 -1.69
N ARG A 220 -11.42 29.96 -0.90
CA ARG A 220 -12.42 30.29 0.13
C ARG A 220 -11.91 30.06 1.53
N ARG A 221 -10.94 29.16 1.72
CA ARG A 221 -10.33 28.89 3.02
C ARG A 221 -8.83 28.66 2.84
N LEU A 222 -8.04 29.38 3.63
CA LEU A 222 -6.61 29.16 3.82
C LEU A 222 -6.37 28.87 5.30
N GLY A 223 -5.85 27.70 5.61
CA GLY A 223 -5.41 27.32 6.94
C GLY A 223 -3.90 27.19 6.96
N VAL A 224 -3.21 27.91 7.84
CA VAL A 224 -1.77 27.74 8.06
C VAL A 224 -1.54 27.41 9.53
N LYS A 225 -1.02 26.21 9.82
CA LYS A 225 -0.70 25.76 11.17
C LYS A 225 0.82 25.64 11.33
N SER A 226 1.42 26.55 12.09
CA SER A 226 2.82 26.40 12.48
C SER A 226 2.94 25.26 13.48
N MET A 227 3.75 24.23 13.17
CA MET A 227 4.18 23.27 14.18
C MET A 227 5.31 23.91 14.97
N GLN A 228 4.97 24.78 15.95
CA GLN A 228 5.95 25.16 16.96
C GLN A 228 6.40 23.88 17.66
N THR A 229 7.70 23.61 17.60
CA THR A 229 8.38 22.57 18.35
C THR A 229 7.90 22.61 19.79
N GLN A 230 7.15 21.59 20.23
CA GLN A 230 7.11 21.34 21.67
C GLN A 230 8.57 21.17 22.12
N PRO A 231 9.02 21.89 23.17
CA PRO A 231 10.34 21.65 23.70
C PRO A 231 10.38 20.18 24.13
N ASN A 232 11.44 19.49 23.72
CA ASN A 232 11.81 18.18 24.21
C ASN A 232 11.65 18.15 25.74
N PHE A 233 10.55 17.59 26.24
CA PHE A 233 10.56 17.05 27.58
C PHE A 233 11.34 15.75 27.50
N LEU A 234 12.61 15.90 27.88
CA LEU A 234 13.56 14.85 28.20
C LEU A 234 12.89 13.71 28.99
N ASN A 235 13.32 12.50 28.67
CA ASN A 235 13.26 11.28 29.48
C ASN A 235 12.84 11.48 30.94
N ALA A 236 11.79 10.76 31.37
CA ALA A 236 11.74 10.17 32.70
C ALA A 236 10.69 9.03 32.74
N PHE A 237 11.22 7.81 32.96
CA PHE A 237 10.58 6.51 33.27
C PHE A 237 10.05 5.67 32.11
#